data_AF-A0A1M5ZKA8-F1
#
_entry.id   AF-A0A1M5ZKA8-F1
#
_cell.length_a   1.000
_cell.length_b   1.000
_cell.length_c   1.000
_cell.angle_alpha   90.00
_cell.angle_beta   90.00
_cell.angle_gamma   90.00
#
_symmetry.space_group_name_H-M   'P 1'
#
loop_
_entity.id
_entity.type
_entity.pdbx_description
1 polymer ?
#
loop_
_entity_poly.entity_id
_entity_poly.type
_entity_poly.pdbx_seq_one_letter_code
_entity_poly.pdbx_strand_id
1 'polypeptide(L)'
;MKKIALLGREDREDVVFKQKFYYAKSAHYETATLKEIKLIPADYIMDEVREDYAAMKNMIYGAYPDFDSILTYLDELEDEIHNL
;
A
#
# COMPACT_ATOMS: atom_id res chain seq x y z
N MET A 1 20.07 0.67 18.07
CA MET A 1 20.61 0.63 16.69
C MET A 1 19.49 0.15 15.76
N LYS A 2 18.83 1.04 15.01
CA LYS A 2 17.82 0.65 14.02
C LYS A 2 18.52 0.46 12.68
N LYS A 3 18.50 -0.78 12.19
CA LYS A 3 19.07 -1.22 10.92
C LYS A 3 18.13 -0.71 9.82
N ILE A 4 18.52 0.37 9.15
CA ILE A 4 17.82 0.90 7.99
C ILE A 4 18.17 -0.04 6.83
N ALA A 5 17.36 -1.08 6.65
CA ALA A 5 17.49 -2.03 5.54
C ALA A 5 16.50 -1.61 4.46
N LEU A 6 16.98 -0.76 3.54
CA LEU A 6 16.59 -0.69 2.11
C LEU A 6 17.26 0.49 1.35
N LEU A 7 18.31 1.13 1.89
CA LEU A 7 19.01 2.20 1.17
C LEU A 7 20.24 1.66 0.47
N GLY A 8 20.07 1.32 -0.81
CA GLY A 8 21.16 1.39 -1.77
C GLY A 8 21.76 2.80 -1.73
N ARG A 9 23.04 2.94 -2.08
CA ARG A 9 23.72 4.24 -1.97
C ARG A 9 23.08 5.36 -2.82
N GLU A 10 22.23 5.02 -3.79
CA GLU A 10 21.52 5.94 -4.69
C GLU A 10 20.22 6.52 -4.08
N ASP A 11 19.55 5.85 -3.13
CA ASP A 11 18.19 6.23 -2.69
C ASP A 11 18.17 7.37 -1.66
N ARG A 12 19.31 7.67 -1.01
CA ARG A 12 19.40 8.74 0.01
C ARG A 12 19.24 10.12 -0.57
N GLU A 13 19.78 10.37 -1.76
CA GLU A 13 19.61 11.65 -2.44
C GLU A 13 18.16 11.84 -2.89
N ASP A 14 17.48 10.76 -3.29
CA ASP A 14 16.10 10.79 -3.77
C ASP A 14 15.09 11.06 -2.63
N VAL A 15 15.31 10.50 -1.43
CA VAL A 15 14.47 10.83 -0.24
C VAL A 15 14.65 12.30 0.16
N VAL A 16 15.89 12.81 0.18
CA VAL A 16 16.16 14.23 0.50
C VAL A 16 15.55 15.16 -0.55
N PHE A 17 15.63 14.78 -1.83
CA PHE A 17 15.00 15.50 -2.93
C PHE A 17 13.47 15.51 -2.77
N LYS A 18 12.84 14.34 -2.55
CA LYS A 18 11.39 14.23 -2.36
C LYS A 18 10.88 14.98 -1.13
N GLN A 19 11.60 14.94 -0.01
CA GLN A 19 11.26 15.74 1.17
C GLN A 19 11.36 17.24 0.92
N LYS A 20 12.31 17.70 0.09
CA LYS A 20 12.50 19.12 -0.22
C LYS A 20 11.49 19.66 -1.24
N PHE A 21 11.15 18.87 -2.26
CA PHE A 21 10.32 19.32 -3.39
C PHE A 21 8.86 18.82 -3.33
N TYR A 22 8.61 17.69 -2.68
CA TYR A 22 7.28 17.08 -2.49
C TYR A 22 6.94 16.97 -0.99
N TYR A 23 7.30 18.00 -0.22
CA TYR A 23 6.99 18.04 1.20
C TYR A 23 5.47 17.98 1.41
N ALA A 24 5.02 16.88 2.00
CA ALA A 24 3.67 16.74 2.53
C ALA A 24 3.81 16.41 4.02
N LYS A 25 3.16 17.19 4.89
CA LYS A 25 3.27 17.05 6.36
C LYS A 25 2.88 15.64 6.85
N SER A 26 2.07 14.93 6.07
CA SER A 26 1.59 13.58 6.36
C SER A 26 2.36 12.47 5.64
N ALA A 27 3.38 12.81 4.84
CA ALA A 27 4.15 11.82 4.09
C ALA A 27 5.39 11.40 4.91
N HIS A 28 5.38 10.16 5.40
CA HIS A 28 6.49 9.56 6.11
C HIS A 28 7.42 8.82 5.14
N TYR A 29 8.13 9.57 4.29
CA TYR A 29 9.04 9.01 3.27
C TYR A 29 10.13 8.11 3.86
N GLU A 30 10.50 8.31 5.13
CA GLU A 30 11.51 7.51 5.84
C GLU A 30 11.05 6.08 6.14
N THR A 31 9.73 5.86 6.25
CA THR A 31 9.13 4.54 6.49
C THR A 31 8.49 3.95 5.25
N ALA A 32 8.51 4.67 4.12
CA ALA A 32 8.00 4.21 2.83
C ALA A 32 8.95 3.18 2.19
N THR A 33 9.11 2.04 2.86
CA THR A 33 9.93 0.92 2.40
C THR A 33 9.03 -0.20 1.89
N LEU A 34 9.56 -1.07 1.03
CA LEU A 34 8.81 -2.21 0.50
C LEU A 34 8.24 -3.10 1.62
N LYS A 35 8.89 -3.16 2.79
CA LYS A 35 8.46 -3.98 3.95
C LYS A 35 7.31 -3.39 4.74
N GLU A 36 7.04 -2.10 4.57
CA GLU A 36 6.05 -1.36 5.36
C GLU A 36 4.82 -1.00 4.51
N ILE A 37 4.79 -1.40 3.23
CA ILE A 37 3.62 -1.20 2.38
C ILE A 37 2.48 -2.09 2.86
N LYS A 38 1.27 -1.53 2.89
CA LYS A 38 0.04 -2.23 3.25
C LYS A 38 -0.95 -2.08 2.10
N LEU A 39 -1.30 -3.21 1.49
CA LEU A 39 -2.33 -3.29 0.45
C LEU A 39 -3.69 -3.66 1.06
N ILE A 40 -3.68 -4.41 2.17
CA ILE A 40 -4.90 -4.78 2.88
C ILE A 40 -5.42 -3.60 3.71
N PRO A 41 -6.72 -3.23 3.58
CA PRO A 41 -7.35 -2.25 4.44
C PRO A 41 -7.24 -2.62 5.92
N ALA A 42 -7.13 -1.63 6.80
CA ALA A 42 -7.13 -1.89 8.24
C ALA A 42 -8.48 -2.49 8.71
N ASP A 43 -8.44 -3.35 9.74
CA ASP A 43 -9.64 -4.07 10.22
C ASP A 43 -10.83 -3.16 10.51
N TYR A 44 -10.58 -1.97 11.06
CA TYR A 44 -11.64 -1.03 11.45
C TYR A 44 -12.38 -0.38 10.27
N ILE A 45 -11.81 -0.41 9.05
CA ILE A 45 -12.49 0.06 7.82
C ILE A 45 -12.97 -1.10 6.94
N MET A 46 -12.69 -2.35 7.29
CA MET A 46 -12.95 -3.49 6.42
C MET A 46 -14.43 -3.62 6.04
N ASP A 47 -15.32 -3.39 7.01
CA ASP A 47 -16.76 -3.47 6.78
C ASP A 47 -17.26 -2.31 5.89
N GLU A 48 -16.78 -1.09 6.11
CA GLU A 48 -17.11 0.07 5.28
C GLU A 48 -16.63 -0.13 3.84
N VAL A 49 -15.41 -0.63 3.65
CA VAL A 49 -14.85 -0.92 2.31
C VAL A 49 -15.64 -2.02 1.60
N ARG A 50 -16.09 -3.05 2.33
CA ARG A 50 -16.94 -4.12 1.77
C ARG A 50 -18.30 -3.58 1.33
N GLU A 51 -18.93 -2.73 2.15
CA GLU A 51 -20.20 -2.10 1.81
C GLU A 51 -20.07 -1.18 0.58
N ASP A 52 -19.01 -0.38 0.53
CA ASP A 52 -18.72 0.49 -0.61
C ASP A 52 -18.50 -0.32 -1.89
N TYR A 53 -17.72 -1.41 -1.82
CA TYR A 53 -17.52 -2.33 -2.93
C TYR A 53 -18.83 -2.97 -3.42
N ALA A 54 -19.73 -3.31 -2.50
CA ALA A 54 -21.05 -3.84 -2.84
C ALA A 54 -21.95 -2.77 -3.50
N ALA A 55 -21.89 -1.53 -3.03
CA ALA A 55 -22.63 -0.40 -3.62
C ALA A 55 -22.15 -0.07 -5.04
N MET A 56 -20.84 -0.21 -5.29
CA MET A 56 -20.21 0.00 -6.60
C MET A 56 -20.53 -1.09 -7.62
N LYS A 57 -21.16 -2.20 -7.23
CA LYS A 57 -21.49 -3.32 -8.12
C LYS A 57 -22.25 -2.91 -9.38
N ASN A 58 -23.10 -1.89 -9.29
CA ASN A 58 -23.85 -1.37 -10.44
C ASN A 58 -22.99 -0.56 -11.44
N MET A 59 -21.77 -0.19 -11.06
CA MET A 59 -20.81 0.56 -11.89
C MET A 59 -19.78 -0.35 -12.58
N ILE A 60 -19.71 -1.63 -12.19
CA ILE A 60 -18.72 -2.59 -12.72
C ILE A 60 -19.35 -3.32 -13.91
N TYR A 61 -18.77 -3.14 -15.10
CA TYR A 61 -19.15 -3.88 -16.30
C TYR A 61 -18.36 -5.18 -16.41
N GLY A 62 -19.04 -6.30 -16.65
CA GLY A 62 -18.42 -7.60 -16.91
C GLY A 62 -18.40 -8.53 -15.69
N ALA A 63 -17.39 -9.39 -15.60
CA ALA A 63 -17.25 -10.32 -14.49
C ALA A 63 -16.94 -9.57 -13.19
N TYR A 64 -17.77 -9.78 -12.17
CA TYR A 64 -17.60 -9.19 -10.85
C TYR A 64 -16.74 -10.14 -10.01
N PRO A 65 -15.48 -9.78 -9.72
CA PRO A 65 -14.66 -10.59 -8.82
C PRO A 65 -15.30 -10.60 -7.42
N ASP A 66 -15.13 -11.71 -6.71
CA ASP A 66 -15.55 -11.79 -5.33
C ASP A 66 -14.64 -10.93 -4.45
N PHE A 67 -15.21 -10.23 -3.47
CA PHE A 67 -14.47 -9.30 -2.62
C PHE A 67 -13.35 -9.99 -1.84
N ASP A 68 -13.63 -11.17 -1.29
CA ASP A 68 -12.63 -11.92 -0.51
C ASP A 68 -11.53 -12.47 -1.43
N SER A 69 -11.85 -12.77 -2.70
CA SER A 69 -10.84 -13.13 -3.70
C SER A 69 -9.90 -11.98 -4.03
N ILE A 70 -10.40 -10.73 -4.10
CA ILE A 70 -9.57 -9.54 -4.29
C ILE A 70 -8.63 -9.38 -3.10
N LEU A 71 -9.16 -9.48 -1.88
CA LEU A 71 -8.35 -9.35 -0.66
C LEU A 71 -7.26 -10.42 -0.60
N THR A 72 -7.59 -11.67 -0.93
CA THR A 72 -6.60 -12.76 -0.96
C THR A 72 -5.47 -12.45 -1.92
N TYR A 73 -5.78 -11.98 -3.14
CA TYR A 73 -4.75 -11.61 -4.11
C TYR A 73 -3.92 -10.41 -3.65
N LEU A 74 -4.53 -9.41 -3.02
CA LEU A 74 -3.80 -8.26 -2.48
C LEU A 74 -2.86 -8.66 -1.34
N ASP A 75 -3.23 -9.65 -0.52
CA ASP A 75 -2.42 -10.18 0.56
C ASP A 75 -1.19 -10.91 0.01
N GLU A 76 -1.40 -11.79 -0.98
CA GLU A 76 -0.31 -12.48 -1.69
C GLU A 76 0.64 -11.48 -2.37
N LEU A 77 0.10 -10.43 -3.01
CA LEU A 77 0.90 -9.40 -3.65
C LEU A 77 1.68 -8.56 -2.63
N GLU A 78 1.10 -8.26 -1.47
CA GLU A 78 1.81 -7.59 -0.38
C GLU A 78 3.01 -8.41 0.07
N ASP A 79 2.82 -9.71 0.28
CA ASP A 79 3.88 -10.66 0.63
C ASP A 79 4.96 -10.75 -0.44
N GLU A 80 4.59 -10.79 -1.73
CA GLU A 80 5.55 -10.77 -2.83
C GLU A 80 6.42 -9.51 -2.80
N ILE A 81 5.80 -8.34 -2.60
CA ILE A 81 6.51 -7.05 -2.52
C ILE A 81 7.44 -7.01 -1.31
N HIS A 82 7.01 -7.54 -0.15
CA HIS A 82 7.83 -7.58 1.06
C HIS A 82 9.09 -8.45 0.90
N ASN A 83 9.06 -9.41 -0.04
CA ASN A 83 10.15 -10.34 -0.32
C ASN A 83 11.12 -9.88 -1.44
N LEU A 84 10.89 -8.72 -2.07
CA LEU A 84 11.81 -8.07 -3.02
C LEU A 84 12.99 -7.37 -2.33
#